data_AF-A0A7C4EDQ5-F1
#
_entry.id   AF-A0A7C4EDQ5-F1
#
_cell.length_a   1.000
_cell.length_b   1.000
_cell.length_c   1.000
_cell.angle_alpha   90.00
_cell.angle_beta   90.00
_cell.angle_gamma   90.00
#
_symmetry.space_group_name_H-M   'P 1'
#
loop_
_entity.id
_entity.type
_entity.pdbx_description
1 polymer ?
#
loop_
_entity_poly.entity_id
_entity_poly.type
_entity_poly.pdbx_seq_one_letter_code
_entity_poly.pdbx_strand_id
1 'polypeptide(L)'
;MRTMSVALCTLAVSILAMQGGCANPDRELRKKDTEFAADAAKRGPFSTTRPVGSAHEAPARAEVGYGLKRLSIVNLSNEDWSNVEVWVNRQYVCFLPRMEKGILKRIDFTMLYNDRGQHFPRDNATVRVEQVHLVKDGKVYPVKTQLSE
;
A
#
# COMPACT_ATOMS: atom_id res chain seq x y z
N MET A 1 33.75 18.91 43.57
CA MET A 1 33.37 18.59 42.18
C MET A 1 32.22 17.60 42.21
N ARG A 2 31.00 18.06 41.92
CA ARG A 2 29.78 17.23 41.92
C ARG A 2 29.40 16.93 40.48
N THR A 3 29.37 15.65 40.14
CA THR A 3 28.82 15.07 38.91
C THR A 3 27.32 15.32 38.83
N MET A 4 26.85 15.93 37.73
CA MET A 4 25.41 15.98 37.39
C MET A 4 25.17 15.16 36.12
N SER A 5 24.50 14.02 36.30
CA SER A 5 23.94 13.20 35.24
C SER A 5 22.66 13.86 34.72
N VAL A 6 22.57 14.11 33.41
CA VAL A 6 21.32 14.51 32.74
C VAL A 6 20.69 13.25 32.15
N ALA A 7 19.66 12.74 32.82
CA ALA A 7 18.82 11.67 32.30
C ALA A 7 17.74 12.30 31.39
N LEU A 8 17.87 12.11 30.07
CA LEU A 8 16.88 12.54 29.10
C LEU A 8 15.78 11.46 29.00
N CYS A 9 14.62 11.76 29.57
CA CYS A 9 13.44 10.90 29.57
C CYS A 9 12.79 10.92 28.18
N THR A 10 12.93 9.84 27.40
CA THR A 10 12.18 9.62 26.16
C THR A 10 10.73 9.27 26.48
N LEU A 11 9.81 10.21 26.22
CA LEU A 11 8.37 9.96 26.22
C LEU A 11 7.99 9.07 25.02
N ALA A 12 7.76 7.79 25.27
CA ALA A 12 7.10 6.91 24.32
C ALA A 12 5.59 7.14 24.40
N VAL A 13 5.04 7.88 23.43
CA VAL A 13 3.59 8.01 23.25
C VAL A 13 3.09 6.73 22.58
N SER A 14 2.64 5.77 23.39
CA SER A 14 1.95 4.58 22.91
C SER A 14 0.49 4.93 22.60
N ILE A 15 0.21 5.36 21.36
CA ILE A 15 -1.16 5.45 20.87
C ILE A 15 -1.67 4.02 20.65
N LEU A 16 -2.54 3.57 21.54
CA LEU A 16 -3.41 2.41 21.32
C LEU A 16 -4.36 2.71 20.15
N ALA A 17 -4.02 2.21 18.96
CA ALA A 17 -4.99 2.05 17.88
C ALA A 17 -5.61 0.64 17.98
N MET A 18 -6.54 0.46 18.92
CA MET A 18 -7.60 -0.53 18.73
C MET A 18 -8.77 0.19 18.04
N GLN A 19 -8.88 0.02 16.72
CA GLN A 19 -10.11 0.33 16.01
C GLN A 19 -10.59 -0.94 15.31
N GLY A 20 -11.80 -1.34 15.69
CA GLY A 20 -12.48 -2.51 15.19
C GLY A 20 -12.97 -2.38 13.75
N GLY A 21 -13.34 -3.54 13.22
CA GLY A 21 -13.71 -3.80 11.83
C GLY A 21 -12.95 -5.04 11.41
N CYS A 22 -13.65 -6.11 11.04
CA CYS A 22 -13.07 -7.44 10.78
C CYS A 22 -11.67 -7.37 10.14
N ALA A 23 -10.70 -8.06 10.75
CA ALA A 23 -9.32 -8.09 10.26
C ALA A 23 -9.28 -8.35 8.76
N ASN A 24 -8.33 -7.73 8.04
CA ASN A 24 -8.16 -7.95 6.60
C ASN A 24 -8.19 -9.46 6.31
N PRO A 25 -9.01 -9.95 5.35
CA PRO A 25 -9.07 -11.38 5.04
C PRO A 25 -7.69 -11.93 4.68
N ASP A 26 -6.83 -11.12 4.06
CA ASP A 26 -5.43 -11.44 3.83
C ASP A 26 -4.62 -11.25 5.13
N ARG A 27 -4.02 -12.34 5.61
CA ARG A 27 -3.19 -12.35 6.83
C ARG A 27 -1.95 -11.48 6.68
N GLU A 28 -1.36 -11.41 5.49
CA GLU A 28 -0.16 -10.61 5.21
C GLU A 28 -0.43 -9.09 5.23
N LEU A 29 -1.71 -8.71 5.20
CA LEU A 29 -2.17 -7.33 5.31
C LEU A 29 -2.72 -6.97 6.68
N ARG A 30 -2.60 -7.85 7.68
CA ARG A 30 -2.92 -7.56 9.09
C ARG A 30 -1.75 -6.90 9.81
N LYS A 31 -1.11 -5.94 9.15
CA LYS A 31 0.03 -5.17 9.66
C LYS A 31 -0.45 -3.93 10.41
N LYS A 32 0.38 -3.41 11.30
CA LYS A 32 0.19 -2.11 11.94
C LYS A 32 0.48 -0.99 10.93
N ASP A 33 -0.13 0.17 11.15
CA ASP A 33 0.10 1.38 10.36
C ASP A 33 1.60 1.74 10.25
N THR A 34 2.35 1.59 11.35
CA THR A 34 3.80 1.83 11.38
C THR A 34 4.59 0.88 10.47
N GLU A 35 4.11 -0.35 10.28
CA GLU A 35 4.75 -1.33 9.41
C GLU A 35 4.47 -1.00 7.94
N PHE A 36 3.25 -0.58 7.61
CA PHE A 36 2.92 -0.08 6.26
C PHE A 36 3.73 1.17 5.91
N ALA A 37 3.83 2.13 6.83
CA ALA A 37 4.65 3.34 6.64
C ALA A 37 6.13 2.99 6.45
N ALA A 38 6.68 2.07 7.24
CA ALA A 38 8.05 1.60 7.08
C ALA A 38 8.28 0.88 5.75
N ASP A 39 7.31 0.09 5.29
CA ASP A 39 7.34 -0.54 3.96
C ASP A 39 7.36 0.49 2.83
N ALA A 40 6.57 1.55 2.95
CA ALA A 40 6.52 2.62 1.96
C ALA A 40 7.82 3.42 1.91
N ALA A 41 8.38 3.78 3.06
CA ALA A 41 9.66 4.50 3.15
C ALA A 41 10.82 3.71 2.51
N LYS A 42 10.82 2.37 2.59
CA LYS A 42 11.84 1.52 1.93
C LYS A 42 11.72 1.47 0.41
N ARG A 43 10.54 1.75 -0.15
CA ARG A 43 10.22 1.58 -1.58
C ARG A 43 10.13 2.89 -2.33
N GLY A 44 9.83 3.98 -1.62
CA GLY A 44 9.75 5.32 -2.16
C GLY A 44 11.11 5.99 -2.37
N PRO A 45 11.16 7.00 -3.25
CA PRO A 45 10.07 7.46 -4.11
C PRO A 45 9.82 6.51 -5.31
N PHE A 46 8.66 6.63 -5.96
CA PHE A 46 8.36 5.85 -7.16
C PHE A 46 9.41 6.12 -8.26
N SER A 47 9.96 5.04 -8.82
CA SER A 47 10.99 5.16 -9.87
C SER A 47 10.36 5.23 -11.26
N THR A 48 10.48 6.39 -11.92
CA THR A 48 9.98 6.62 -13.29
C THR A 48 10.85 6.00 -14.38
N THR A 49 12.05 5.53 -14.04
CA THR A 49 13.01 4.90 -14.97
C THR A 49 12.84 3.38 -15.08
N ARG A 50 11.96 2.78 -14.26
CA ARG A 50 11.69 1.34 -14.33
C ARG A 50 11.07 0.99 -15.69
N PRO A 51 11.49 -0.12 -16.33
CA PRO A 51 10.90 -0.55 -17.58
C PRO A 51 9.40 -0.82 -17.41
N VAL A 52 8.61 -0.40 -18.39
CA VAL A 52 7.18 -0.68 -18.44
C VAL A 52 6.98 -2.06 -19.06
N GLY A 53 6.35 -2.97 -18.32
CA GLY A 53 5.96 -4.28 -18.85
C GLY A 53 4.65 -4.20 -19.63
N SER A 54 4.42 -5.19 -20.49
CA SER A 54 3.16 -5.23 -21.27
C SER A 54 1.98 -5.67 -20.41
N ALA A 55 0.76 -5.22 -20.75
CA ALA A 55 -0.46 -5.66 -20.07
C ALA A 55 -0.72 -7.18 -20.23
N HIS A 56 -0.17 -7.81 -21.27
CA HIS A 56 -0.23 -9.26 -21.48
C HIS A 56 0.69 -10.03 -20.53
N GLU A 57 1.83 -9.45 -20.13
CA GLU A 57 2.74 -10.06 -19.14
C GLU A 57 2.15 -10.06 -17.74
N ALA A 58 1.31 -9.08 -17.42
CA ALA A 58 0.79 -8.89 -16.07
C ALA A 58 -0.70 -8.52 -16.07
N PRO A 59 -1.60 -9.42 -16.52
CA PRO A 59 -3.02 -9.13 -16.51
C PRO A 59 -3.51 -9.00 -15.06
N ALA A 60 -4.00 -7.80 -14.73
CA ALA A 60 -4.56 -7.48 -13.43
C ALA A 60 -5.73 -6.50 -13.59
N ARG A 61 -6.60 -6.44 -12.60
CA ARG A 61 -7.75 -5.52 -12.56
C ARG A 61 -7.81 -4.85 -11.20
N ALA A 62 -8.12 -3.55 -11.20
CA ALA A 62 -8.27 -2.74 -9.99
C ALA A 62 -9.67 -2.12 -9.92
N GLU A 63 -10.26 -2.16 -8.73
CA GLU A 63 -11.56 -1.57 -8.38
C GLU A 63 -11.37 -0.57 -7.26
N VAL A 64 -11.88 0.65 -7.45
CA VAL A 64 -11.83 1.70 -6.44
C VAL A 64 -13.22 1.91 -5.87
N GLY A 65 -13.41 1.52 -4.62
CA GLY A 65 -14.65 1.74 -3.88
C GLY A 65 -14.48 2.90 -2.91
N TYR A 66 -14.89 4.11 -3.32
CA TYR A 66 -14.75 5.31 -2.49
C TYR A 66 -15.66 5.30 -1.26
N GLY A 67 -16.89 4.75 -1.39
CA GLY A 67 -17.79 4.56 -0.26
C GLY A 67 -17.21 3.61 0.80
N LEU A 68 -16.43 2.62 0.36
CA LEU A 68 -15.74 1.64 1.21
C LEU A 68 -14.30 2.04 1.58
N LYS A 69 -13.80 3.16 1.04
CA LYS A 69 -12.43 3.68 1.24
C LYS A 69 -11.35 2.63 0.95
N ARG A 70 -11.48 1.98 -0.20
CA ARG A 70 -10.71 0.78 -0.54
C ARG A 70 -10.35 0.69 -2.02
N LEU A 71 -9.15 0.18 -2.26
CA LEU A 71 -8.71 -0.38 -3.52
C LEU A 71 -8.78 -1.92 -3.45
N SER A 72 -9.49 -2.55 -4.37
CA SER A 72 -9.48 -4.00 -4.55
C SER A 72 -8.69 -4.33 -5.81
N ILE A 73 -7.82 -5.34 -5.76
CA ILE A 73 -6.97 -5.70 -6.89
C ILE A 73 -6.88 -7.22 -7.03
N VAL A 74 -6.93 -7.72 -8.26
CA VAL A 74 -6.84 -9.16 -8.56
C VAL A 74 -5.80 -9.43 -9.62
N ASN A 75 -4.98 -10.46 -9.39
CA ASN A 75 -4.04 -11.00 -10.36
C ASN A 75 -4.80 -11.97 -11.26
N LEU A 76 -4.87 -11.65 -12.56
CA LEU A 76 -5.57 -12.44 -13.57
C LEU A 76 -4.61 -13.30 -14.40
N SER A 77 -3.33 -13.35 -14.04
CA SER A 77 -2.35 -14.17 -14.72
C SER A 77 -2.52 -15.65 -14.38
N ASN A 78 -1.71 -16.50 -14.99
CA ASN A 78 -1.74 -17.93 -14.73
C ASN A 78 -0.86 -18.36 -13.56
N GLU A 79 -0.17 -17.43 -12.90
CA GLU A 79 0.78 -17.68 -11.82
C GLU A 79 0.54 -16.76 -10.63
N ASP A 80 0.99 -17.21 -9.45
CA ASP A 80 1.03 -16.36 -8.26
C ASP A 80 2.18 -15.37 -8.38
N TRP A 81 1.97 -14.15 -7.92
CA TRP A 81 3.04 -13.15 -7.85
C TRP A 81 3.54 -12.98 -6.43
N SER A 82 4.83 -12.71 -6.31
CA SER A 82 5.48 -12.42 -5.04
C SER A 82 6.11 -11.04 -5.09
N ASN A 83 6.28 -10.42 -3.93
CA ASN A 83 6.95 -9.12 -3.77
C ASN A 83 6.37 -8.01 -4.66
N VAL A 84 5.04 -7.88 -4.66
CA VAL A 84 4.35 -6.90 -5.51
C VAL A 84 4.19 -5.57 -4.77
N GLU A 85 4.51 -4.48 -5.44
CA GLU A 85 4.22 -3.13 -4.95
C GLU A 85 2.97 -2.60 -5.67
N VAL A 86 1.94 -2.21 -4.90
CA VAL A 86 0.74 -1.56 -5.44
C VAL A 86 0.88 -0.07 -5.26
N TRP A 87 1.13 0.65 -6.34
CA TRP A 87 1.32 2.09 -6.35
C TRP A 87 0.08 2.82 -6.82
N VAL A 88 -0.36 3.80 -6.03
CA VAL A 88 -1.44 4.74 -6.36
C VAL A 88 -0.84 6.11 -6.63
N ASN A 89 -1.19 6.68 -7.78
CA ASN A 89 -0.73 7.99 -8.26
C ASN A 89 0.79 8.17 -8.20
N ARG A 90 1.56 7.07 -8.29
CA ARG A 90 3.03 7.05 -8.17
C ARG A 90 3.55 7.69 -6.88
N GLN A 91 2.72 7.76 -5.85
CA GLN A 91 3.05 8.44 -4.59
C GLN A 91 2.82 7.54 -3.38
N TYR A 92 1.72 6.80 -3.36
CA TYR A 92 1.36 5.93 -2.25
C TYR A 92 1.57 4.49 -2.64
N VAL A 93 2.09 3.67 -1.74
CA VAL A 93 2.38 2.26 -1.98
C VAL A 93 1.84 1.39 -0.86
N CYS A 94 1.31 0.23 -1.24
CA CYS A 94 1.10 -0.90 -0.35
C CYS A 94 1.89 -2.09 -0.88
N PHE A 95 2.73 -2.68 -0.03
CA PHE A 95 3.49 -3.88 -0.39
C PHE A 95 2.69 -5.15 -0.09
N LEU A 96 2.59 -6.01 -1.09
CA LEU A 96 2.00 -7.33 -1.02
C LEU A 96 3.12 -8.39 -1.11
N PRO A 97 3.41 -9.14 -0.03
CA PRO A 97 4.35 -10.25 -0.08
C PRO A 97 3.95 -11.29 -1.13
N ARG A 98 2.64 -11.52 -1.27
CA ARG A 98 2.07 -12.47 -2.23
C ARG A 98 0.74 -11.97 -2.80
N MET A 99 0.53 -12.24 -4.08
CA MET A 99 -0.70 -11.97 -4.82
C MET A 99 -1.08 -13.21 -5.64
N GLU A 100 -1.87 -14.08 -5.02
CA GLU A 100 -2.33 -15.34 -5.60
C GLU A 100 -3.22 -15.11 -6.83
N LYS A 101 -3.12 -16.04 -7.79
CA LYS A 101 -3.97 -16.06 -8.98
C LYS A 101 -5.44 -16.06 -8.61
N GLY A 102 -6.20 -15.13 -9.18
CA GLY A 102 -7.66 -15.06 -9.06
C GLY A 102 -8.17 -14.64 -7.68
N ILE A 103 -7.28 -14.41 -6.70
CA ILE A 103 -7.67 -13.98 -5.36
C ILE A 103 -7.69 -12.46 -5.30
N LEU A 104 -8.84 -11.91 -4.88
CA LEU A 104 -9.02 -10.47 -4.69
C LEU A 104 -8.28 -10.02 -3.43
N LYS A 105 -7.33 -9.11 -3.59
CA LYS A 105 -6.64 -8.42 -2.50
C LYS A 105 -7.38 -7.14 -2.15
N ARG A 106 -7.69 -6.99 -0.87
CA ARG A 106 -8.38 -5.84 -0.29
C ARG A 106 -7.35 -4.92 0.35
N ILE A 107 -7.20 -3.71 -0.19
CA ILE A 107 -6.27 -2.69 0.30
C ILE A 107 -7.08 -1.48 0.73
N ASP A 108 -7.26 -1.31 2.03
CA ASP A 108 -7.92 -0.11 2.55
C ASP A 108 -7.00 1.10 2.34
N PHE A 109 -7.56 2.30 2.14
CA PHE A 109 -6.75 3.51 1.86
C PHE A 109 -5.75 3.84 2.97
N THR A 110 -6.01 3.36 4.18
CA THR A 110 -5.10 3.47 5.33
C THR A 110 -3.86 2.62 5.22
N MET A 111 -3.82 1.64 4.31
CA MET A 111 -2.68 0.75 4.07
C MET A 111 -1.73 1.31 2.99
N LEU A 112 -2.15 2.35 2.28
CA LEU A 112 -1.38 3.01 1.22
C LEU A 112 -0.62 4.18 1.82
N TYR A 113 0.70 4.09 1.91
CA TYR A 113 1.55 5.14 2.48
C TYR A 113 2.51 5.73 1.45
N ASN A 114 2.83 7.01 1.59
CA ASN A 114 3.94 7.62 0.86
C ASN A 114 5.28 7.45 1.60
N ASP A 115 6.36 7.91 0.98
CA ASP A 115 7.73 7.88 1.53
C ASP A 115 7.91 8.71 2.80
N ARG A 116 6.97 9.62 3.10
CA ARG A 116 6.93 10.45 4.31
C ARG A 116 6.09 9.84 5.43
N GLY A 117 5.58 8.62 5.26
CA GLY A 117 4.75 7.95 6.26
C GLY A 117 3.33 8.53 6.37
N GLN A 118 2.85 9.25 5.35
CA GLN A 118 1.47 9.73 5.28
C GLN A 118 0.62 8.76 4.46
N HIS A 119 -0.53 8.36 4.99
CA HIS A 119 -1.44 7.46 4.28
C HIS A 119 -2.30 8.19 3.24
N PHE A 120 -2.88 7.43 2.31
CA PHE A 120 -3.82 7.96 1.32
C PHE A 120 -5.06 8.57 2.01
N PRO A 121 -5.53 9.76 1.61
CA PRO A 121 -6.66 10.43 2.26
C PRO A 121 -7.94 9.59 2.26
N ARG A 122 -8.74 9.69 3.33
CA ARG A 122 -10.02 8.96 3.45
C ARG A 122 -11.23 9.75 2.97
N ASP A 123 -11.09 11.07 2.85
CA ASP A 123 -12.17 11.98 2.44
C ASP A 123 -12.40 11.95 0.93
N ASN A 124 -11.40 11.52 0.16
CA ASN A 124 -11.41 11.43 -1.31
C ASN A 124 -11.77 12.76 -2.01
N ALA A 125 -11.76 13.86 -1.26
CA ALA A 125 -12.09 15.20 -1.73
C ALA A 125 -10.85 15.90 -2.26
N THR A 126 -9.69 15.64 -1.64
CA THR A 126 -8.42 16.27 -1.99
C THR A 126 -7.58 15.44 -2.95
N VAL A 127 -7.61 14.10 -2.81
CA VAL A 127 -6.84 13.18 -3.67
C VAL A 127 -7.74 12.02 -4.06
N ARG A 128 -7.80 11.74 -5.37
CA ARG A 128 -8.51 10.59 -5.94
C ARG A 128 -7.52 9.60 -6.53
N VAL A 129 -7.91 8.33 -6.61
CA VAL A 129 -7.15 7.32 -7.35
C VAL A 129 -7.30 7.60 -8.84
N GLU A 130 -6.24 8.12 -9.46
CA GLU A 130 -6.17 8.42 -10.90
C GLU A 130 -5.43 7.33 -11.65
N GLN A 131 -4.40 6.76 -11.02
CA GLN A 131 -3.57 5.73 -11.61
C GLN A 131 -3.23 4.66 -10.59
N VAL A 132 -3.31 3.40 -11.01
CA VAL A 132 -2.80 2.25 -10.27
C VAL A 132 -1.71 1.59 -11.09
N HIS A 133 -0.55 1.36 -10.48
CA HIS A 133 0.54 0.60 -11.07
C HIS A 133 0.90 -0.56 -10.15
N LEU A 134 1.21 -1.71 -10.75
CA LEU A 134 1.87 -2.80 -10.05
C LEU A 134 3.35 -2.77 -10.38
N VAL A 135 4.20 -3.02 -9.40
CA VAL A 135 5.61 -3.29 -9.63
C VAL A 135 5.88 -4.73 -9.23
N LYS A 136 6.42 -5.49 -10.18
CA LYS A 136 6.89 -6.86 -9.99
C LYS A 136 8.20 -7.02 -10.76
N ASP A 137 9.20 -7.65 -10.15
CA ASP A 137 10.51 -7.92 -10.75
C ASP A 137 11.17 -6.68 -11.39
N GLY A 138 11.03 -5.53 -10.72
CA GLY A 138 11.59 -4.25 -11.18
C GLY A 138 10.87 -3.61 -12.38
N LYS A 139 9.84 -4.25 -12.94
CA LYS A 139 9.00 -3.70 -14.01
C LYS A 139 7.74 -3.04 -13.47
N VAL A 140 7.26 -2.01 -14.16
CA VAL A 140 6.01 -1.31 -13.86
C VAL A 140 4.92 -1.78 -14.82
N TYR A 141 3.77 -2.14 -14.27
CA TYR A 141 2.59 -2.58 -15.01
C TYR A 141 1.42 -1.65 -14.71
N PRO A 142 0.95 -0.84 -15.68
CA PRO A 142 -0.23 -0.02 -15.48
C PRO A 142 -1.47 -0.92 -15.38
N VAL A 143 -2.29 -0.69 -14.37
CA VAL A 143 -3.53 -1.46 -14.15
C VAL A 143 -4.73 -0.58 -14.44
N LYS A 144 -5.63 -1.06 -15.29
CA LYS A 144 -6.88 -0.37 -15.56
C LYS A 144 -7.73 -0.36 -14.29
N THR A 145 -8.12 0.84 -13.87
CA THR A 145 -9.02 1.07 -12.75
C THR A 145 -10.46 1.20 -13.25
N GLN A 146 -11.38 0.75 -12.42
CA GLN A 146 -12.80 1.08 -12.56
C GLN A 146 -13.36 1.47 -11.19
N LEU A 147 -14.47 2.22 -11.21
CA LEU A 147 -15.20 2.53 -9.99
C LEU A 147 -16.03 1.33 -9.59
N SER A 148 -16.01 1.00 -8.29
CA SER A 148 -17.06 0.18 -7.69
C SER A 148 -18.07 1.13 -7.09
N GLU A 149 -19.34 0.97 -7.47
CA GLU A 149 -20.47 1.60 -6.78
C GLU A 149 -20.63 1.03 -5.37
#